data_AF-A0A445D016-F1
#
_entry.id   AF-A0A445D016-F1
#
_cell.length_a   1.000
_cell.length_b   1.000
_cell.length_c   1.000
_cell.angle_alpha   90.00
_cell.angle_beta   90.00
_cell.angle_gamma   90.00
#
_symmetry.space_group_name_H-M   'P 1'
#
loop_
_entity.id
_entity.type
_entity.pdbx_description
1 polymer ?
#
loop_
_entity_poly.entity_id
_entity_poly.type
_entity_poly.pdbx_seq_one_letter_code
_entity_poly.pdbx_strand_id
1 'polypeptide(L)'
;MDTFGASISEAKNITTGNPYDCLIEMEGFKCRVDDMISKVDEASIANGGSTISYFETGSFMCYVFFLQLEQKVNDIENFFSSTNKRQNNMDKGNSSTKDKDKEKHVPSIKKQNKVATRREAAAAKRMQDLMRQFGTILRQARKLSLIYITQHKWAWPFMQPVDVEGLGLHDYYEVIDKPMDFSTIKNQTEAKDGTGYKNVREICVDVRLVFTNAMKYNDEKSDVHVMAKTLLEKFEEKWLQFLPKVTEEETRREQEEAEAQLSMQLAQEAAHARMARDLSNELYDVDVHLEELREMAVKKFRKMTTDEKRKLGAALARLSPEDLSKALEIVAQNNPSFQATAEEVDLDIDAQSQSTLWKLKYFIEEALEKQSKNSGSTSGNENHNNKNKRKKESCDAVAKASKNKKPT
;
A
#
# COMPACT_ATOMS: atom_id res chain seq x y z
N MET A 1 19.44 12.56 -34.75
CA MET A 1 20.22 13.07 -33.61
C MET A 1 19.52 14.20 -32.85
N ASP A 2 18.56 14.92 -33.46
CA ASP A 2 17.95 16.10 -32.81
C ASP A 2 16.68 15.85 -31.97
N THR A 3 16.27 14.59 -31.75
CA THR A 3 15.15 14.24 -30.86
C THR A 3 15.58 13.70 -29.49
N PHE A 4 16.87 13.43 -29.28
CA PHE A 4 17.39 12.90 -28.01
C PHE A 4 18.06 13.94 -27.10
N GLY A 5 18.44 15.11 -27.65
CA GLY A 5 19.06 16.19 -26.89
C GLY A 5 18.11 16.92 -25.94
N ALA A 6 16.80 16.93 -26.22
CA ALA A 6 15.80 17.61 -25.41
C ALA A 6 15.52 16.92 -24.06
N SER A 7 15.70 15.59 -23.97
CA SER A 7 15.47 14.83 -22.73
C SER A 7 16.58 15.01 -21.70
N ILE A 8 17.77 15.46 -22.09
CA ILE A 8 18.91 15.66 -21.18
C ILE A 8 18.84 17.03 -20.48
N SER A 9 18.26 18.06 -21.13
CA SER A 9 18.09 19.38 -20.52
C SER A 9 17.03 19.42 -19.42
N GLU A 10 16.08 18.48 -19.43
CA GLU A 10 14.99 18.42 -18.44
C GLU A 10 15.40 17.70 -17.14
N ALA A 11 16.53 16.97 -17.15
CA ALA A 11 17.06 16.27 -15.98
C ALA A 11 17.86 17.15 -15.00
N LYS A 12 18.04 18.45 -15.28
CA LYS A 12 18.86 19.37 -14.46
C LYS A 12 18.09 20.16 -13.40
N ASN A 13 16.78 19.98 -13.27
CA ASN A 13 15.97 20.80 -12.35
C ASN A 13 15.00 19.97 -11.48
N ILE A 14 15.50 19.04 -10.66
CA ILE A 14 14.71 18.58 -9.50
C ILE A 14 15.65 18.35 -8.31
N THR A 15 15.79 19.36 -7.47
CA THR A 15 16.19 19.23 -6.06
C THR A 15 14.96 19.44 -5.20
N THR A 16 14.22 18.38 -4.91
CA THR A 16 13.20 18.37 -3.86
C THR A 16 13.45 17.17 -2.96
N GLY A 17 13.84 17.47 -1.71
CA GLY A 17 14.24 16.48 -0.70
C GLY A 17 13.08 15.67 -0.14
N ASN A 18 12.40 14.91 -1.00
CA ASN A 18 11.32 14.00 -0.61
C ASN A 18 11.67 12.54 -0.98
N PRO A 19 11.77 11.62 0.00
CA PRO A 19 12.06 10.20 -0.25
C PRO A 19 11.02 9.47 -1.14
N TYR A 20 9.82 10.02 -1.30
CA TYR A 20 8.72 9.40 -2.05
C TYR A 20 8.79 9.64 -3.56
N ASP A 21 9.34 10.77 -4.00
CA ASP A 21 9.61 11.00 -5.42
C ASP A 21 10.59 9.94 -5.93
N CYS A 22 11.55 9.54 -5.08
CA CYS A 22 12.53 8.51 -5.38
C CYS A 22 11.92 7.10 -5.58
N LEU A 23 10.86 6.74 -4.85
CA LEU A 23 10.23 5.40 -4.93
C LEU A 23 9.30 5.25 -6.15
N ILE A 24 8.49 6.27 -6.45
CA ILE A 24 7.65 6.29 -7.66
C ILE A 24 8.54 6.31 -8.91
N GLU A 25 9.66 7.04 -8.85
CA GLU A 25 10.68 7.02 -9.89
C GLU A 25 11.35 5.64 -10.03
N MET A 26 11.61 4.92 -8.93
CA MET A 26 12.16 3.56 -8.98
C MET A 26 11.19 2.51 -9.56
N GLU A 27 9.88 2.61 -9.29
CA GLU A 27 8.87 1.74 -9.90
C GLU A 27 8.66 2.05 -11.39
N GLY A 28 8.60 3.34 -11.76
CA GLY A 28 8.55 3.76 -13.17
C GLY A 28 9.82 3.38 -13.93
N PHE A 29 10.96 3.38 -13.24
CA PHE A 29 12.26 2.95 -13.76
C PHE A 29 12.31 1.44 -13.99
N LYS A 30 11.84 0.63 -13.04
CA LYS A 30 11.73 -0.83 -13.18
C LYS A 30 10.91 -1.20 -14.42
N CYS A 31 9.77 -0.54 -14.62
CA CYS A 31 8.89 -0.78 -15.77
C CYS A 31 9.58 -0.46 -17.12
N ARG A 32 10.40 0.60 -17.18
CA ARG A 32 11.16 0.97 -18.41
C ARG A 32 12.36 0.06 -18.67
N VAL A 33 13.00 -0.44 -17.62
CA VAL A 33 14.07 -1.44 -17.73
C VAL A 33 13.50 -2.77 -18.20
N ASP A 34 12.38 -3.21 -17.63
CA ASP A 34 11.69 -4.44 -18.04
C ASP A 34 11.25 -4.36 -19.52
N ASP A 35 10.74 -3.20 -19.97
CA ASP A 35 10.40 -2.95 -21.39
C ASP A 35 11.63 -2.95 -22.32
N MET A 36 12.76 -2.39 -21.86
CA MET A 36 14.03 -2.45 -22.61
C MET A 36 14.57 -3.87 -22.71
N ILE A 37 14.52 -4.66 -21.63
CA ILE A 37 14.94 -6.06 -21.60
C ILE A 37 14.07 -6.89 -22.53
N SER A 38 12.75 -6.72 -22.48
CA SER A 38 11.80 -7.40 -23.37
C SER A 38 12.09 -7.13 -24.85
N LYS A 39 12.41 -5.88 -25.20
CA LYS A 39 12.73 -5.49 -26.59
C LYS A 39 14.09 -6.02 -27.07
N VAL A 40 15.04 -6.22 -26.16
CA VAL A 40 16.33 -6.86 -26.46
C VAL A 40 16.14 -8.36 -26.70
N ASP A 41 15.28 -9.03 -25.93
CA ASP A 41 14.97 -10.45 -26.12
C ASP A 41 14.20 -10.70 -27.44
N GLU A 42 13.23 -9.84 -27.78
CA GLU A 42 12.51 -9.91 -29.07
C GLU A 42 13.44 -9.69 -30.27
N ALA A 43 14.37 -8.73 -30.17
CA ALA A 43 15.35 -8.45 -31.23
C ALA A 43 16.40 -9.56 -31.39
N SER A 44 16.74 -10.27 -30.31
CA SER A 44 17.67 -11.41 -30.30
C SER A 44 17.07 -12.66 -30.94
N ILE A 45 15.75 -12.87 -30.80
CA ILE A 45 15.02 -13.99 -31.42
C ILE A 45 14.78 -13.77 -32.92
N ALA A 46 14.60 -12.52 -33.37
CA ALA A 46 14.22 -12.19 -34.74
C ALA A 46 15.38 -12.19 -35.76
N ASN A 47 16.62 -11.95 -35.33
CA ASN A 47 17.75 -11.82 -36.24
C ASN A 47 18.93 -12.69 -35.80
N GLY A 48 19.06 -13.85 -36.45
CA GLY A 48 20.26 -14.67 -36.35
C GLY A 48 21.50 -13.89 -36.80
N GLY A 49 22.26 -13.40 -35.82
CA GLY A 49 23.68 -13.06 -35.96
C GLY A 49 24.01 -11.70 -36.59
N SER A 50 23.98 -10.62 -35.80
CA SER A 50 25.07 -9.62 -35.76
C SER A 50 24.89 -8.73 -34.52
N THR A 51 25.21 -9.27 -33.35
CA THR A 51 24.90 -8.68 -32.03
C THR A 51 26.00 -7.79 -31.45
N ILE A 52 27.15 -7.63 -32.10
CA ILE A 52 28.35 -7.12 -31.42
C ILE A 52 28.38 -5.57 -31.27
N SER A 53 27.87 -4.78 -32.22
CA SER A 53 27.98 -3.30 -32.13
C SER A 53 26.91 -2.63 -31.26
N TYR A 54 25.76 -3.28 -31.05
CA TYR A 54 24.69 -2.80 -30.15
C TYR A 54 24.96 -3.16 -28.69
N PHE A 55 25.67 -4.27 -28.44
CA PHE A 55 26.02 -4.70 -27.08
C PHE A 55 27.07 -3.80 -26.43
N GLU A 56 28.07 -3.28 -27.15
CA GLU A 56 29.12 -2.44 -26.55
C GLU A 56 28.60 -1.06 -26.11
N THR A 57 27.72 -0.44 -26.89
CA THR A 57 27.12 0.86 -26.54
C THR A 57 26.04 0.74 -25.47
N GLY A 58 25.25 -0.34 -25.50
CA GLY A 58 24.28 -0.68 -24.44
C GLY A 58 24.96 -1.02 -23.11
N SER A 59 26.04 -1.82 -23.14
CA SER A 59 26.81 -2.20 -21.96
C SER A 59 27.51 -1.02 -21.30
N PHE A 60 28.02 -0.05 -22.09
CA PHE A 60 28.65 1.14 -21.54
C PHE A 60 27.64 2.07 -20.85
N MET A 61 26.45 2.24 -21.45
CA MET A 61 25.37 3.02 -20.83
C MET A 61 24.82 2.35 -19.56
N CYS A 62 24.71 1.01 -19.54
CA CYS A 62 24.34 0.26 -18.36
C CYS A 62 25.39 0.38 -17.24
N TYR A 63 26.67 0.37 -17.59
CA TYR A 63 27.76 0.52 -16.61
C TYR A 63 27.82 1.91 -16.00
N VAL A 64 27.70 2.97 -16.80
CA VAL A 64 27.64 4.36 -16.31
C VAL A 64 26.40 4.56 -15.42
N PHE A 65 25.28 3.92 -15.77
CA PHE A 65 24.06 3.97 -14.99
C PHE A 65 24.16 3.18 -13.68
N PHE A 66 24.82 2.01 -13.69
CA PHE A 66 25.10 1.23 -12.49
C PHE A 66 25.96 2.03 -11.49
N LEU A 67 26.99 2.72 -11.96
CA LEU A 67 27.81 3.60 -11.13
C LEU A 67 27.00 4.77 -10.52
N GLN A 68 26.01 5.30 -11.25
CA GLN A 68 25.11 6.32 -10.72
C GLN A 68 24.12 5.76 -9.68
N LEU A 69 23.65 4.52 -9.85
CA LEU A 69 22.83 3.85 -8.85
C LEU A 69 23.61 3.51 -7.58
N GLU A 70 24.84 3.02 -7.73
CA GLU A 70 25.72 2.73 -6.60
C GLU A 70 26.01 3.99 -5.79
N GLN A 71 26.22 5.14 -6.46
CA GLN A 71 26.34 6.43 -5.79
C GLN A 71 25.05 6.82 -5.03
N LYS A 72 23.87 6.62 -5.63
CA LYS A 72 22.59 6.93 -4.97
C LYS A 72 22.30 6.02 -3.78
N VAL A 73 22.67 4.74 -3.84
CA VAL A 73 22.54 3.80 -2.71
C VAL A 73 23.47 4.22 -1.58
N ASN A 74 24.71 4.60 -1.89
CA ASN A 74 25.66 5.13 -0.91
C ASN A 74 25.14 6.43 -0.25
N ASP A 75 24.49 7.31 -1.01
CA ASP A 75 23.90 8.55 -0.46
C ASP A 75 22.75 8.23 0.52
N ILE A 76 21.94 7.22 0.23
CA ILE A 76 20.87 6.72 1.12
C ILE A 76 21.47 6.10 2.38
N GLU A 77 22.48 5.25 2.25
CA GLU A 77 23.15 4.61 3.39
C GLU A 77 23.84 5.64 4.31
N ASN A 78 24.43 6.68 3.72
CA ASN A 78 24.99 7.83 4.43
C ASN A 78 23.90 8.66 5.14
N PHE A 79 22.71 8.79 4.56
CA PHE A 79 21.58 9.46 5.20
C PHE A 79 21.12 8.71 6.46
N PHE A 80 20.95 7.38 6.39
CA PHE A 80 20.59 6.57 7.56
C PHE A 80 21.72 6.53 8.61
N SER A 81 22.97 6.44 8.18
CA SER A 81 24.15 6.49 9.05
C SER A 81 24.32 7.84 9.76
N SER A 82 24.03 8.95 9.07
CA SER A 82 24.08 10.30 9.66
C SER A 82 22.90 10.59 10.59
N THR A 83 21.75 9.95 10.36
CA THR A 83 20.59 10.01 11.26
C THR A 83 20.87 9.28 12.58
N ASN A 84 21.52 8.10 12.54
CA ASN A 84 21.99 7.40 13.73
C ASN A 84 23.11 8.14 14.50
N LYS A 85 24.02 8.84 13.80
CA LYS A 85 25.06 9.67 14.46
C LYS A 85 24.50 10.92 15.16
N ARG A 86 23.39 11.48 14.67
CA ARG A 86 22.70 12.61 15.33
C ARG A 86 22.02 12.19 16.63
N GLN A 87 21.60 10.94 16.75
CA GLN A 87 21.02 10.36 17.98
C GLN A 87 22.10 10.17 19.07
N ASN A 88 23.29 9.66 18.71
CA ASN A 88 24.38 9.39 19.66
C ASN A 88 25.11 10.64 20.22
N ASN A 89 24.94 11.81 19.59
CA ASN A 89 25.53 13.07 20.07
C ASN A 89 24.59 13.93 20.93
N MET A 90 23.34 13.50 21.16
CA MET A 90 22.38 14.20 22.04
C MET A 90 22.39 13.67 23.48
N ASP A 91 22.90 12.46 23.75
CA ASP A 91 22.99 11.91 25.10
C ASP A 91 24.34 12.22 25.77
N LYS A 92 24.56 13.51 26.09
CA LYS A 92 25.48 13.95 27.15
C LYS A 92 25.17 15.40 27.54
N GLY A 93 24.00 15.60 28.15
CA GLY A 93 23.58 16.89 28.70
C GLY A 93 22.50 16.71 29.76
N ASN A 94 22.83 17.10 30.98
CA ASN A 94 22.10 16.79 32.20
C ASN A 94 20.78 17.58 32.39
N SER A 95 19.87 16.97 33.15
CA SER A 95 18.82 17.55 34.01
C SER A 95 17.50 18.06 33.39
N SER A 96 16.43 17.36 33.81
CA SER A 96 15.18 17.89 34.36
C SER A 96 14.74 19.29 33.92
N THR A 97 13.85 19.35 32.93
CA THR A 97 12.69 20.26 32.96
C THR A 97 11.51 19.59 32.25
N LYS A 98 10.35 19.61 32.92
CA LYS A 98 9.05 19.43 32.28
C LYS A 98 8.92 20.49 31.19
N ASP A 99 8.76 20.09 29.94
CA ASP A 99 8.06 20.94 29.00
C ASP A 99 7.14 20.15 28.08
N LYS A 100 5.93 20.68 27.96
CA LYS A 100 4.85 20.14 27.15
C LYS A 100 5.02 20.73 25.75
N ASP A 101 5.35 19.92 24.75
CA ASP A 101 5.12 20.36 23.37
C ASP A 101 4.65 19.24 22.43
N LYS A 102 3.32 19.26 22.23
CA LYS A 102 2.60 19.10 20.96
C LYS A 102 3.21 18.12 19.95
N GLU A 103 3.02 16.82 20.20
CA GLU A 103 2.84 15.89 19.09
C GLU A 103 1.60 16.30 18.29
N LYS A 104 1.80 16.71 17.02
CA LYS A 104 0.70 16.85 16.06
C LYS A 104 0.05 15.48 15.87
N HIS A 105 -1.03 15.28 16.61
CA HIS A 105 -1.91 14.13 16.52
C HIS A 105 -2.44 14.03 15.09
N VAL A 106 -2.03 12.98 14.36
CA VAL A 106 -2.74 12.55 13.14
C VAL A 106 -4.20 12.35 13.54
N PRO A 107 -5.17 13.06 12.94
CA PRO A 107 -6.56 12.93 13.34
C PRO A 107 -6.98 11.47 13.19
N SER A 108 -7.50 10.86 14.26
CA SER A 108 -8.06 9.51 14.23
C SER A 108 -8.98 9.34 13.00
N ILE A 109 -8.94 8.19 12.32
CA ILE A 109 -9.72 7.87 11.11
C ILE A 109 -11.20 8.29 11.24
N LYS A 110 -11.79 8.17 12.44
CA LYS A 110 -13.16 8.63 12.76
C LYS A 110 -13.38 10.13 12.57
N LYS A 111 -12.36 10.96 12.83
CA LYS A 111 -12.38 12.42 12.66
C LYS A 111 -12.19 12.83 11.20
N GLN A 112 -11.40 12.10 10.41
CA GLN A 112 -11.26 12.31 8.97
C GLN A 112 -12.54 11.95 8.21
N ASN A 113 -13.18 10.83 8.54
CA ASN A 113 -14.47 10.44 7.93
C ASN A 113 -15.55 11.50 8.15
N LYS A 114 -15.63 12.10 9.34
CA LYS A 114 -16.57 13.21 9.64
C LYS A 114 -16.30 14.46 8.80
N VAL A 115 -15.04 14.74 8.45
CA VAL A 115 -14.67 15.88 7.60
C VAL A 115 -15.03 15.60 6.14
N ALA A 116 -14.77 14.38 5.65
CA ALA A 116 -15.16 13.95 4.31
C ALA A 116 -16.68 14.04 4.10
N THR A 117 -17.48 13.48 5.03
CA THR A 117 -18.95 13.57 4.97
C THR A 117 -19.46 15.00 4.99
N ARG A 118 -18.77 15.91 5.69
CA ARG A 118 -19.15 17.33 5.75
C ARG A 118 -18.85 18.05 4.43
N ARG A 119 -17.74 17.72 3.76
CA ARG A 119 -17.39 18.26 2.43
C ARG A 119 -18.37 17.78 1.36
N GLU A 120 -18.70 16.49 1.38
CA GLU A 120 -19.69 15.91 0.48
C GLU A 120 -21.08 16.55 0.66
N ALA A 121 -21.53 16.73 1.90
CA ALA A 121 -22.78 17.44 2.19
C ALA A 121 -22.77 18.90 1.70
N ALA A 122 -21.62 19.58 1.77
CA ALA A 122 -21.47 20.94 1.24
C ALA A 122 -21.55 20.96 -0.30
N ALA A 123 -20.93 19.99 -0.98
CA ALA A 123 -21.01 19.84 -2.44
C ALA A 123 -22.44 19.52 -2.89
N ALA A 124 -23.12 18.60 -2.19
CA ALA A 124 -24.52 18.29 -2.44
C ALA A 124 -25.40 19.53 -2.27
N LYS A 125 -25.18 20.33 -1.22
CA LYS A 125 -25.93 21.57 -1.00
C LYS A 125 -25.70 22.60 -2.12
N ARG A 126 -24.46 22.79 -2.58
CA ARG A 126 -24.15 23.70 -3.68
C ARG A 126 -24.77 23.23 -5.00
N MET A 127 -24.74 21.93 -5.28
CA MET A 127 -25.43 21.35 -6.44
C MET A 127 -26.94 21.55 -6.34
N GLN A 128 -27.55 21.34 -5.16
CA GLN A 128 -28.96 21.66 -4.93
C GLN A 128 -29.25 23.15 -5.14
N ASP A 129 -28.35 24.05 -4.71
CA ASP A 129 -28.47 25.48 -4.97
C ASP A 129 -28.35 25.81 -6.45
N LEU A 130 -27.48 25.12 -7.21
CA LEU A 130 -27.42 25.23 -8.67
C LEU A 130 -28.67 24.70 -9.35
N MET A 131 -29.21 23.56 -8.92
CA MET A 131 -30.48 23.02 -9.41
C MET A 131 -31.64 23.95 -9.07
N ARG A 132 -31.62 24.60 -7.90
CA ARG A 132 -32.59 25.62 -7.53
C ARG A 132 -32.42 26.89 -8.35
N GLN A 133 -31.19 27.35 -8.60
CA GLN A 133 -30.89 28.49 -9.47
C GLN A 133 -31.28 28.19 -10.91
N PHE A 134 -31.02 26.99 -11.41
CA PHE A 134 -31.43 26.54 -12.73
C PHE A 134 -32.95 26.42 -12.81
N GLY A 135 -33.58 25.80 -11.82
CA GLY A 135 -35.03 25.78 -11.66
C GLY A 135 -35.63 27.19 -11.54
N THR A 136 -34.86 28.15 -11.04
CA THR A 136 -35.22 29.58 -10.98
C THR A 136 -35.00 30.25 -12.35
N ILE A 137 -33.95 29.92 -13.10
CA ILE A 137 -33.82 30.27 -14.53
C ILE A 137 -34.97 29.67 -15.35
N LEU A 138 -35.54 28.55 -14.89
CA LEU A 138 -36.75 27.95 -15.44
C LEU A 138 -38.07 28.52 -14.86
N ARG A 139 -38.06 29.26 -13.73
CA ARG A 139 -39.28 29.71 -13.00
C ARG A 139 -39.36 31.19 -12.56
N GLN A 140 -38.32 32.01 -12.57
CA GLN A 140 -38.31 33.34 -11.94
C GLN A 140 -38.87 34.47 -12.80
N ALA A 141 -40.07 34.90 -12.45
CA ALA A 141 -40.68 36.14 -12.89
C ALA A 141 -40.29 37.30 -11.95
N ARG A 142 -39.49 38.25 -12.44
CA ARG A 142 -39.67 39.71 -12.29
C ARG A 142 -38.52 40.42 -13.03
N LYS A 143 -38.87 41.05 -14.15
CA LYS A 143 -38.00 41.86 -15.03
C LYS A 143 -36.82 41.09 -15.63
N LEU A 144 -36.99 40.77 -16.91
CA LEU A 144 -36.03 40.19 -17.86
C LEU A 144 -35.85 38.66 -17.76
N SER A 145 -36.17 38.01 -18.89
CA SER A 145 -35.75 36.67 -19.30
C SER A 145 -36.45 35.43 -18.73
N LEU A 146 -37.65 35.53 -18.14
CA LEU A 146 -38.54 34.36 -17.93
C LEU A 146 -39.92 34.49 -18.60
N ILE A 147 -39.95 35.11 -19.77
CA ILE A 147 -41.13 35.13 -20.65
C ILE A 147 -40.99 34.11 -21.79
N TYR A 148 -39.82 33.49 -21.94
CA TYR A 148 -39.46 32.96 -23.25
C TYR A 148 -39.83 31.49 -23.53
N ILE A 149 -40.07 30.63 -22.52
CA ILE A 149 -40.32 29.18 -22.77
C ILE A 149 -41.57 28.58 -22.09
N THR A 150 -41.77 28.66 -20.77
CA THR A 150 -42.88 27.98 -20.06
C THR A 150 -44.14 28.84 -19.85
N GLN A 151 -44.00 30.17 -19.88
CA GLN A 151 -45.10 31.13 -20.04
C GLN A 151 -45.14 31.74 -21.45
N HIS A 152 -44.27 31.25 -22.34
CA HIS A 152 -44.34 31.66 -23.73
C HIS A 152 -45.73 31.33 -24.25
N LYS A 153 -46.28 32.18 -25.11
CA LYS A 153 -47.53 31.87 -25.83
C LYS A 153 -47.49 30.51 -26.56
N TRP A 154 -46.28 29.96 -26.76
CA TRP A 154 -46.05 28.67 -27.39
C TRP A 154 -45.62 27.54 -26.44
N ALA A 155 -45.63 27.78 -25.13
CA ALA A 155 -45.25 26.79 -24.13
C ALA A 155 -46.27 25.68 -23.95
N TRP A 156 -47.55 26.03 -24.15
CA TRP A 156 -48.69 25.25 -23.70
C TRP A 156 -48.70 23.78 -24.15
N PRO A 157 -48.21 23.40 -25.36
CA PRO A 157 -48.20 21.98 -25.76
C PRO A 157 -47.21 21.13 -24.96
N PHE A 158 -46.22 21.76 -24.31
CA PHE A 158 -45.11 21.10 -23.63
C PHE A 158 -45.30 21.03 -22.11
N MET A 159 -46.41 21.57 -21.60
CA MET A 159 -46.64 21.75 -20.16
C MET A 159 -47.09 20.48 -19.45
N GLN A 160 -47.69 19.54 -20.18
CA GLN A 160 -48.23 18.27 -19.68
C GLN A 160 -47.79 17.15 -20.65
N PRO A 161 -47.84 15.87 -20.21
CA PRO A 161 -47.64 14.75 -21.12
C PRO A 161 -48.57 14.85 -22.33
N VAL A 162 -48.11 14.38 -23.49
CA VAL A 162 -48.93 14.37 -24.71
C VAL A 162 -50.13 13.45 -24.51
N ASP A 163 -51.34 14.00 -24.65
CA ASP A 163 -52.59 13.25 -24.60
C ASP A 163 -52.84 12.54 -25.94
N VAL A 164 -52.17 11.40 -26.12
CA VAL A 164 -52.21 10.64 -27.38
C VAL A 164 -53.61 10.13 -27.71
N GLU A 165 -54.42 9.80 -26.70
CA GLU A 165 -55.80 9.34 -26.90
C GLU A 165 -56.71 10.51 -27.31
N GLY A 166 -56.64 11.63 -26.58
CA GLY A 166 -57.44 12.81 -26.88
C GLY A 166 -57.11 13.48 -28.22
N LEU A 167 -55.88 13.30 -28.71
CA LEU A 167 -55.41 13.81 -30.01
C LEU A 167 -55.49 12.77 -31.14
N GLY A 168 -55.85 11.51 -30.85
CA GLY A 168 -55.94 10.45 -31.86
C GLY A 168 -54.59 10.03 -32.47
N LEU A 169 -53.52 10.11 -31.69
CA LEU A 169 -52.14 9.82 -32.11
C LEU A 169 -51.77 8.36 -31.84
N HIS A 170 -52.11 7.47 -32.76
CA HIS A 170 -51.96 6.02 -32.57
C HIS A 170 -50.51 5.51 -32.65
N ASP A 171 -49.64 6.24 -33.33
CA ASP A 171 -48.23 5.89 -33.60
C ASP A 171 -47.24 6.65 -32.70
N TYR A 172 -47.71 7.52 -31.79
CA TYR A 172 -46.84 8.38 -31.00
C TYR A 172 -45.78 7.62 -30.21
N TYR A 173 -46.16 6.53 -29.52
CA TYR A 173 -45.20 5.72 -28.76
C TYR A 173 -44.38 4.74 -29.61
N GLU A 174 -44.71 4.59 -30.90
CA GLU A 174 -43.86 3.88 -31.86
C GLU A 174 -42.74 4.78 -32.38
N VAL A 175 -43.03 6.08 -32.49
CA VAL A 175 -42.08 7.09 -32.98
C VAL A 175 -41.26 7.69 -31.82
N ILE A 176 -41.84 7.89 -30.64
CA ILE A 176 -41.21 8.55 -29.48
C ILE A 176 -40.91 7.55 -28.37
N ASP A 177 -39.62 7.26 -28.21
CA ASP A 177 -39.11 6.25 -27.28
C ASP A 177 -39.26 6.64 -25.80
N LYS A 178 -38.97 7.92 -25.48
CA LYS A 178 -39.04 8.46 -24.12
C LYS A 178 -39.85 9.76 -24.12
N PRO A 179 -41.18 9.69 -23.90
CA PRO A 179 -42.02 10.88 -23.73
C PRO A 179 -41.52 11.76 -22.59
N MET A 180 -41.59 13.08 -22.76
CA MET A 180 -41.16 14.04 -21.75
C MET A 180 -41.93 15.36 -21.86
N ASP A 181 -42.15 16.01 -20.72
CA ASP A 181 -42.86 17.28 -20.61
C ASP A 181 -42.41 18.07 -19.37
N PHE A 182 -42.79 19.35 -19.29
CA PHE A 182 -42.36 20.22 -18.19
C PHE A 182 -42.94 19.87 -16.83
N SER A 183 -44.11 19.23 -16.75
CA SER A 183 -44.65 18.77 -15.46
C SER A 183 -43.85 17.57 -14.94
N THR A 184 -43.46 16.65 -15.82
CA THR A 184 -42.58 15.52 -15.48
C THR A 184 -41.21 16.01 -15.01
N ILE A 185 -40.58 16.93 -15.74
CA ILE A 185 -39.30 17.53 -15.33
C ILE A 185 -39.42 18.25 -13.98
N LYS A 186 -40.52 18.98 -13.76
CA LYS A 186 -40.77 19.65 -12.47
C LYS A 186 -40.87 18.63 -11.34
N ASN A 187 -41.68 17.58 -11.51
CA ASN A 187 -41.89 16.55 -10.50
C ASN A 187 -40.58 15.84 -10.14
N GLN A 188 -39.75 15.49 -11.14
CA GLN A 188 -38.43 14.88 -10.92
C GLN A 188 -37.44 15.83 -10.24
N THR A 189 -37.50 17.13 -10.52
CA THR A 189 -36.67 18.14 -9.85
C THR A 189 -37.07 18.31 -8.37
N GLU A 190 -38.34 18.11 -8.05
CA GLU A 190 -38.92 18.30 -6.70
C GLU A 190 -38.97 16.99 -5.89
N ALA A 191 -38.56 15.86 -6.47
CA ALA A 191 -38.55 14.54 -5.81
C ALA A 191 -37.62 14.51 -4.58
N LYS A 192 -38.10 13.93 -3.48
CA LYS A 192 -37.41 13.92 -2.17
C LYS A 192 -36.90 12.55 -1.74
N ASP A 193 -37.31 11.50 -2.44
CA ASP A 193 -36.98 10.10 -2.21
C ASP A 193 -35.63 9.68 -2.83
N GLY A 194 -34.94 10.60 -3.49
CA GLY A 194 -33.65 10.36 -4.12
C GLY A 194 -33.74 9.79 -5.54
N THR A 195 -34.95 9.66 -6.10
CA THR A 195 -35.14 9.24 -7.51
C THR A 195 -35.12 10.42 -8.49
N GLY A 196 -35.02 11.65 -7.98
CA GLY A 196 -34.92 12.88 -8.77
C GLY A 196 -33.56 13.07 -9.43
N TYR A 197 -33.43 14.15 -10.19
CA TYR A 197 -32.19 14.52 -10.86
C TYR A 197 -31.03 14.71 -9.89
N LYS A 198 -29.84 14.25 -10.27
CA LYS A 198 -28.61 14.35 -9.46
C LYS A 198 -27.85 15.65 -9.71
N ASN A 199 -28.00 16.21 -10.91
CA ASN A 199 -27.29 17.40 -11.34
C ASN A 199 -28.10 18.16 -12.40
N VAL A 200 -27.67 19.39 -12.68
CA VAL A 200 -28.35 20.28 -13.64
C VAL A 200 -28.28 19.74 -15.07
N ARG A 201 -27.24 18.98 -15.45
CA ARG A 201 -27.08 18.46 -16.81
C ARG A 201 -28.16 17.43 -17.14
N GLU A 202 -28.55 16.60 -16.19
CA GLU A 202 -29.66 15.65 -16.36
C GLU A 202 -30.99 16.38 -16.66
N ILE A 203 -31.25 17.50 -15.96
CA ILE A 203 -32.42 18.35 -16.24
C ILE A 203 -32.36 18.89 -17.68
N CYS A 204 -31.18 19.32 -18.14
CA CYS A 204 -31.01 19.85 -19.49
C CYS A 204 -31.23 18.80 -20.57
N VAL A 205 -30.82 17.55 -20.32
CA VAL A 205 -31.09 16.43 -21.23
C VAL A 205 -32.59 16.27 -21.42
N ASP A 206 -33.36 16.25 -20.33
CA ASP A 206 -34.81 16.05 -20.43
C ASP A 206 -35.54 17.30 -20.95
N VAL A 207 -35.05 18.53 -20.71
CA VAL A 207 -35.59 19.73 -21.39
C VAL A 207 -35.37 19.68 -22.90
N ARG A 208 -34.19 19.28 -23.37
CA ARG A 208 -33.93 19.09 -24.80
C ARG A 208 -34.85 18.02 -25.38
N LEU A 209 -35.05 16.93 -24.63
CA LEU A 209 -35.88 15.81 -25.03
C LEU A 209 -37.33 16.22 -25.32
N VAL A 210 -37.92 17.11 -24.50
CA VAL A 210 -39.26 17.68 -24.76
C VAL A 210 -39.35 18.24 -26.19
N PHE A 211 -38.38 19.08 -26.57
CA PHE A 211 -38.41 19.75 -27.87
C PHE A 211 -38.00 18.84 -29.02
N THR A 212 -37.00 17.99 -28.83
CA THR A 212 -36.55 17.06 -29.88
C THR A 212 -37.62 16.01 -30.18
N ASN A 213 -38.37 15.54 -29.17
CA ASN A 213 -39.50 14.64 -29.40
C ASN A 213 -40.60 15.34 -30.22
N ALA A 214 -40.92 16.59 -29.86
CA ALA A 214 -41.90 17.36 -30.61
C ALA A 214 -41.47 17.58 -32.08
N MET A 215 -40.19 17.91 -32.31
CA MET A 215 -39.66 18.08 -33.68
C MET A 215 -39.54 16.75 -34.44
N LYS A 216 -39.27 15.64 -33.74
CA LYS A 216 -39.18 14.29 -34.34
C LYS A 216 -40.55 13.79 -34.81
N TYR A 217 -41.58 14.02 -34.01
CA TYR A 217 -42.94 13.53 -34.31
C TYR A 217 -43.68 14.41 -35.31
N ASN A 218 -43.52 15.73 -35.23
CA ASN A 218 -44.30 16.68 -36.02
C ASN A 218 -43.53 17.16 -37.26
N ASP A 219 -44.23 17.31 -38.39
CA ASP A 219 -43.70 17.87 -39.64
C ASP A 219 -43.05 19.25 -39.40
N GLU A 220 -41.95 19.54 -40.10
CA GLU A 220 -41.15 20.76 -39.93
C GLU A 220 -41.96 22.05 -40.14
N LYS A 221 -43.05 22.00 -40.92
CA LYS A 221 -43.92 23.15 -41.20
C LYS A 221 -45.06 23.28 -40.20
N SER A 222 -45.26 22.30 -39.32
CA SER A 222 -46.29 22.36 -38.29
C SER A 222 -45.96 23.44 -37.25
N ASP A 223 -47.00 24.07 -36.70
CA ASP A 223 -46.82 25.07 -35.65
C ASP A 223 -46.06 24.47 -34.46
N VAL A 224 -46.39 23.26 -34.01
CA VAL A 224 -45.74 22.60 -32.87
C VAL A 224 -44.24 22.40 -33.09
N HIS A 225 -43.82 22.03 -34.31
CA HIS A 225 -42.40 21.91 -34.65
C HIS A 225 -41.69 23.27 -34.58
N VAL A 226 -42.28 24.30 -35.20
CA VAL A 226 -41.71 25.67 -35.19
C VAL A 226 -41.61 26.22 -33.76
N MET A 227 -42.64 25.95 -32.95
CA MET A 227 -42.69 26.29 -31.52
C MET A 227 -41.55 25.60 -30.77
N ALA A 228 -41.40 24.28 -30.91
CA ALA A 228 -40.37 23.50 -30.24
C ALA A 228 -38.96 23.97 -30.61
N LYS A 229 -38.68 24.16 -31.91
CA LYS A 229 -37.40 24.67 -32.40
C LYS A 229 -37.05 26.03 -31.79
N THR A 230 -38.01 26.97 -31.87
CA THR A 230 -37.84 28.32 -31.33
C THR A 230 -37.56 28.31 -29.83
N LEU A 231 -38.27 27.47 -29.06
CA LEU A 231 -38.10 27.40 -27.61
C LEU A 231 -36.78 26.70 -27.23
N LEU A 232 -36.34 25.70 -28.00
CA LEU A 232 -35.05 25.05 -27.81
C LEU A 232 -33.87 26.03 -28.03
N GLU A 233 -33.89 26.82 -29.10
CA GLU A 233 -32.85 27.83 -29.36
C GLU A 233 -32.70 28.82 -28.20
N LYS A 234 -33.84 29.29 -27.66
CA LYS A 234 -33.89 30.17 -26.49
C LYS A 234 -33.36 29.49 -25.24
N PHE A 235 -33.63 28.20 -25.08
CA PHE A 235 -33.12 27.41 -23.95
C PHE A 235 -31.60 27.32 -24.03
N GLU A 236 -31.03 27.00 -25.19
CA GLU A 236 -29.59 26.87 -25.38
C GLU A 236 -28.85 28.19 -25.10
N GLU A 237 -29.40 29.33 -25.54
CA GLU A 237 -28.82 30.65 -25.24
C GLU A 237 -28.69 30.89 -23.72
N LYS A 238 -29.73 30.54 -22.96
CA LYS A 238 -29.73 30.68 -21.50
C LYS A 238 -28.86 29.65 -20.82
N TRP A 239 -28.83 28.43 -21.36
CA TRP A 239 -27.96 27.37 -20.88
C TRP A 239 -26.49 27.77 -21.01
N LEU A 240 -26.08 28.33 -22.16
CA LEU A 240 -24.71 28.81 -22.38
C LEU A 240 -24.31 29.90 -21.37
N GLN A 241 -25.23 30.78 -20.98
CA GLN A 241 -24.98 31.79 -19.94
C GLN A 241 -24.81 31.18 -18.54
N PHE A 242 -25.43 30.02 -18.29
CA PHE A 242 -25.36 29.34 -17.00
C PHE A 242 -24.22 28.30 -16.93
N LEU A 243 -23.78 27.78 -18.07
CA LEU A 243 -22.77 26.74 -18.19
C LEU A 243 -21.48 27.02 -17.40
N PRO A 244 -20.91 28.25 -17.39
CA PRO A 244 -19.71 28.54 -16.61
C PRO A 244 -19.87 28.23 -15.12
N LYS A 245 -21.04 28.51 -14.53
CA LYS A 245 -21.30 28.24 -13.10
C LYS A 245 -21.39 26.75 -12.80
N VAL A 246 -21.92 25.96 -13.75
CA VAL A 246 -22.02 24.50 -13.62
C VAL A 246 -20.61 23.91 -13.72
N THR A 247 -19.84 24.31 -14.72
CA THR A 247 -18.46 23.83 -14.91
C THR A 247 -17.57 24.20 -13.73
N GLU A 248 -17.67 25.43 -13.21
CA GLU A 248 -16.91 25.85 -12.03
C GLU A 248 -17.19 24.97 -10.81
N GLU A 249 -18.46 24.66 -10.53
CA GLU A 249 -18.80 23.78 -9.40
C GLU A 249 -18.37 22.33 -9.61
N GLU A 250 -18.41 21.83 -10.85
CA GLU A 250 -17.91 20.49 -11.21
C GLU A 250 -16.40 20.39 -10.98
N THR A 251 -15.62 21.32 -11.53
CA THR A 251 -14.16 21.38 -11.32
C THR A 251 -13.81 21.53 -9.84
N ARG A 252 -14.54 22.38 -9.11
CA ARG A 252 -14.32 22.57 -7.67
C ARG A 252 -14.59 21.29 -6.89
N ARG A 253 -15.62 20.52 -7.27
CA ARG A 253 -15.93 19.22 -6.65
C ARG A 253 -14.84 18.19 -6.95
N GLU A 254 -14.38 18.10 -8.19
CA GLU A 254 -13.28 17.22 -8.59
C GLU A 254 -12.00 17.52 -7.81
N GLN A 255 -11.67 18.81 -7.66
CA GLN A 255 -10.51 19.23 -6.88
C GLN A 255 -10.67 18.89 -5.39
N GLU A 256 -11.84 19.16 -4.78
CA GLU A 256 -12.12 18.79 -3.39
C GLU A 256 -12.01 17.27 -3.14
N GLU A 257 -12.43 16.47 -4.12
CA GLU A 257 -12.34 15.01 -4.07
C GLU A 257 -10.89 14.53 -4.22
N ALA A 258 -10.13 15.08 -5.17
CA ALA A 258 -8.71 14.77 -5.34
C ALA A 258 -7.89 15.14 -4.09
N GLU A 259 -8.15 16.32 -3.50
CA GLU A 259 -7.52 16.74 -2.24
C GLU A 259 -7.88 15.81 -1.07
N ALA A 260 -9.11 15.31 -1.02
CA ALA A 260 -9.54 14.36 0.00
C ALA A 260 -8.85 13.00 -0.18
N GLN A 261 -8.74 12.50 -1.41
CA GLN A 261 -8.04 11.27 -1.73
C GLN A 261 -6.55 11.36 -1.38
N LEU A 262 -5.89 12.46 -1.77
CA LEU A 262 -4.50 12.73 -1.40
C LEU A 262 -4.31 12.79 0.12
N SER A 263 -5.21 13.48 0.83
CA SER A 263 -5.16 13.54 2.29
C SER A 263 -5.34 12.18 2.96
N MET A 264 -6.15 11.29 2.37
CA MET A 264 -6.34 9.93 2.88
C MET A 264 -5.09 9.08 2.65
N GLN A 265 -4.48 9.19 1.47
CA GLN A 265 -3.24 8.48 1.14
C GLN A 265 -2.10 8.91 2.07
N LEU A 266 -1.87 10.21 2.26
CA LEU A 266 -0.85 10.73 3.17
C LEU A 266 -1.06 10.26 4.61
N ALA A 267 -2.32 10.14 5.06
CA ALA A 267 -2.62 9.67 6.41
C ALA A 267 -2.33 8.17 6.58
N GLN A 268 -2.67 7.36 5.56
CA GLN A 268 -2.35 5.94 5.53
C GLN A 268 -0.83 5.72 5.52
N GLU A 269 -0.13 6.46 4.69
CA GLU A 269 1.33 6.41 4.59
C GLU A 269 2.01 6.81 5.89
N ALA A 270 1.55 7.88 6.55
CA ALA A 270 2.03 8.26 7.87
C ALA A 270 1.76 7.18 8.94
N ALA A 271 0.66 6.44 8.83
CA ALA A 271 0.38 5.31 9.70
C ALA A 271 1.34 4.13 9.43
N HIS A 272 1.61 3.83 8.16
CA HIS A 272 2.59 2.80 7.78
C HIS A 272 4.00 3.16 8.26
N ALA A 273 4.44 4.41 8.11
CA ALA A 273 5.74 4.86 8.57
C ALA A 273 5.88 4.79 10.10
N ARG A 274 4.79 5.01 10.85
CA ARG A 274 4.77 4.78 12.31
C ARG A 274 4.97 3.30 12.64
N MET A 275 4.19 2.42 12.03
CA MET A 275 4.31 0.97 12.24
C MET A 275 5.71 0.44 11.88
N ALA A 276 6.31 0.94 10.78
CA ALA A 276 7.67 0.56 10.40
C ALA A 276 8.71 0.99 11.45
N ARG A 277 8.54 2.19 12.04
CA ARG A 277 9.42 2.67 13.12
C ARG A 277 9.26 1.81 14.39
N ASP A 278 8.02 1.48 14.75
CA ASP A 278 7.75 0.66 15.94
C ASP A 278 8.38 -0.74 15.79
N LEU A 279 8.21 -1.36 14.62
CA LEU A 279 8.84 -2.66 14.32
C LEU A 279 10.37 -2.58 14.31
N SER A 280 10.95 -1.49 13.80
CA SER A 280 12.40 -1.27 13.84
C SER A 280 12.93 -1.16 15.27
N ASN A 281 12.17 -0.53 16.18
CA ASN A 281 12.54 -0.44 17.59
C ASN A 281 12.45 -1.82 18.27
N GLU A 282 11.38 -2.59 18.01
CA GLU A 282 11.25 -3.96 18.54
C GLU A 282 12.39 -4.86 18.06
N LEU A 283 12.81 -4.73 16.80
CA LEU A 283 13.93 -5.49 16.26
C LEU A 283 15.25 -5.12 16.93
N TYR A 284 15.46 -3.84 17.23
CA TYR A 284 16.62 -3.37 17.97
C TYR A 284 16.65 -3.94 19.40
N ASP A 285 15.52 -3.95 20.10
CA ASP A 285 15.43 -4.52 21.45
C ASP A 285 15.75 -6.04 21.43
N VAL A 286 15.29 -6.75 20.40
CA VAL A 286 15.64 -8.18 20.21
C VAL A 286 17.14 -8.36 19.97
N ASP A 287 17.76 -7.51 19.15
CA ASP A 287 19.21 -7.56 18.88
C ASP A 287 20.03 -7.35 20.15
N VAL A 288 19.65 -6.36 20.97
CA VAL A 288 20.28 -6.11 22.27
C VAL A 288 20.17 -7.34 23.18
N HIS A 289 18.98 -7.95 23.28
CA HIS A 289 18.79 -9.16 24.08
C HIS A 289 19.60 -10.36 23.55
N LEU A 290 19.77 -10.50 22.24
CA LEU A 290 20.62 -11.54 21.66
C LEU A 290 22.08 -11.33 22.04
N GLU A 291 22.58 -10.10 22.04
CA GLU A 291 23.95 -9.82 22.46
C GLU A 291 24.14 -10.05 23.96
N GLU A 292 23.16 -9.70 24.81
CA GLU A 292 23.18 -10.05 26.24
C GLU A 292 23.22 -11.57 26.47
N LEU A 293 22.40 -12.34 25.75
CA LEU A 293 22.42 -13.81 25.81
C LEU A 293 23.75 -14.37 25.34
N ARG A 294 24.32 -13.80 24.28
CA ARG A 294 25.63 -14.18 23.74
C ARG A 294 26.73 -13.89 24.75
N GLU A 295 26.74 -12.73 25.39
CA GLU A 295 27.67 -12.41 26.46
C GLU A 295 27.52 -13.35 27.66
N MET A 296 26.29 -13.63 28.10
CA MET A 296 26.05 -14.57 29.19
C MET A 296 26.54 -15.96 28.84
N ALA A 297 26.34 -16.41 27.60
CA ALA A 297 26.88 -17.68 27.12
C ALA A 297 28.41 -17.64 27.17
N VAL A 298 29.06 -16.61 26.63
CA VAL A 298 30.53 -16.46 26.66
C VAL A 298 31.08 -16.43 28.09
N LYS A 299 30.43 -15.71 29.01
CA LYS A 299 30.80 -15.68 30.44
C LYS A 299 30.68 -17.07 31.09
N LYS A 300 29.67 -17.84 30.69
CA LYS A 300 29.50 -19.23 31.14
C LYS A 300 30.57 -20.16 30.51
N PHE A 301 30.99 -19.88 29.29
CA PHE A 301 32.11 -20.53 28.60
C PHE A 301 33.44 -19.86 28.95
N ARG A 302 33.83 -19.87 30.24
CA ARG A 302 35.20 -19.49 30.64
C ARG A 302 36.24 -20.37 29.95
N LYS A 303 37.48 -19.89 29.79
CA LYS A 303 38.57 -20.76 29.30
C LYS A 303 38.75 -21.97 30.22
N MET A 304 38.86 -23.15 29.62
CA MET A 304 39.10 -24.38 30.37
C MET A 304 40.55 -24.36 30.88
N THR A 305 40.75 -24.55 32.19
CA THR A 305 42.10 -24.49 32.76
C THR A 305 42.92 -25.71 32.33
N THR A 306 44.25 -25.62 32.45
CA THR A 306 45.16 -26.74 32.13
C THR A 306 44.86 -27.99 32.96
N ASP A 307 44.46 -27.83 34.23
CA ASP A 307 44.05 -28.95 35.07
C ASP A 307 42.75 -29.61 34.60
N GLU A 308 41.78 -28.82 34.13
CA GLU A 308 40.54 -29.34 33.54
C GLU A 308 40.77 -30.05 32.21
N LYS A 309 41.65 -29.52 31.36
CA LYS A 309 42.07 -30.19 30.12
C LYS A 309 42.73 -31.54 30.39
N ARG A 310 43.61 -31.61 31.39
CA ARG A 310 44.25 -32.86 31.81
C ARG A 310 43.22 -33.87 32.34
N LYS A 311 42.28 -33.43 33.18
CA LYS A 311 41.19 -34.28 33.68
C LYS A 311 40.29 -34.77 32.54
N LEU A 312 40.03 -33.92 31.56
CA LEU A 312 39.25 -34.26 30.37
C LEU A 312 39.92 -35.36 29.54
N GLY A 313 41.22 -35.22 29.25
CA GLY A 313 41.99 -36.25 28.53
C GLY A 313 42.02 -37.58 29.29
N ALA A 314 42.20 -37.55 30.61
CA ALA A 314 42.15 -38.75 31.43
C ALA A 314 40.74 -39.40 31.48
N ALA A 315 39.68 -38.60 31.43
CA ALA A 315 38.30 -39.08 31.39
C ALA A 315 37.93 -39.67 30.02
N LEU A 316 38.47 -39.12 28.92
CA LEU A 316 38.29 -39.64 27.57
C LEU A 316 38.81 -41.08 27.45
N ALA A 317 39.97 -41.37 28.06
CA ALA A 317 40.56 -42.72 28.09
C ALA A 317 39.74 -43.77 28.88
N ARG A 318 38.70 -43.34 29.60
CA ARG A 318 37.84 -44.21 30.42
C ARG A 318 36.48 -44.52 29.79
N LEU A 319 36.17 -43.93 28.63
CA LEU A 319 34.93 -44.17 27.92
C LEU A 319 34.88 -45.57 27.29
N SER A 320 33.66 -46.08 27.04
CA SER A 320 33.48 -47.25 26.20
C SER A 320 33.85 -46.93 24.74
N PRO A 321 34.18 -47.93 23.91
CA PRO A 321 34.53 -47.72 22.51
C PRO A 321 33.48 -46.93 21.71
N GLU A 322 32.19 -47.17 21.98
CA GLU A 322 31.08 -46.50 21.29
C GLU A 322 30.96 -45.02 21.67
N ASP A 323 31.16 -44.70 22.95
CA ASP A 323 31.10 -43.32 23.42
C ASP A 323 32.39 -42.56 23.07
N LEU A 324 33.54 -43.25 23.02
CA LEU A 324 34.79 -42.67 22.53
C LEU A 324 34.66 -42.26 21.05
N SER A 325 34.06 -43.10 20.21
CA SER A 325 33.82 -42.77 18.79
C SER A 325 32.97 -41.51 18.63
N LYS A 326 31.89 -41.36 19.42
CA LYS A 326 31.04 -40.15 19.42
C LYS A 326 31.79 -38.93 19.96
N ALA A 327 32.64 -39.11 20.97
CA ALA A 327 33.48 -38.05 21.51
C ALA A 327 34.47 -37.51 20.45
N LEU A 328 35.06 -38.40 19.65
CA LEU A 328 35.95 -38.02 18.53
C LEU A 328 35.18 -37.37 17.37
N GLU A 329 33.93 -37.77 17.14
CA GLU A 329 33.05 -37.12 16.15
C GLU A 329 32.74 -35.66 16.51
N ILE A 330 32.56 -35.35 17.80
CA ILE A 330 32.41 -33.96 18.31
C ILE A 330 33.64 -33.11 17.98
N VAL A 331 34.83 -33.70 17.97
CA VAL A 331 36.07 -33.01 17.57
C VAL A 331 36.09 -32.77 16.05
N ALA A 332 35.75 -33.79 15.26
CA ALA A 332 35.71 -33.70 13.80
C ALA A 332 34.72 -32.64 13.29
N GLN A 333 33.58 -32.45 13.96
CA GLN A 333 32.57 -31.45 13.60
C GLN A 333 33.10 -30.01 13.52
N ASN A 334 34.11 -29.67 14.32
CA ASN A 334 34.73 -28.34 14.36
C ASN A 334 36.17 -28.34 13.80
N ASN A 335 36.67 -29.49 13.35
CA ASN A 335 37.99 -29.66 12.76
C ASN A 335 37.91 -30.60 11.54
N PRO A 336 37.62 -30.07 10.33
CA PRO A 336 37.38 -30.88 9.14
C PRO A 336 38.57 -31.74 8.68
N SER A 337 39.79 -31.45 9.14
CA SER A 337 40.99 -32.24 8.84
C SER A 337 41.25 -33.38 9.82
N PHE A 338 40.45 -33.50 10.89
CA PHE A 338 40.57 -34.55 11.89
C PHE A 338 39.86 -35.84 11.45
N GLN A 339 40.60 -36.95 11.35
CA GLN A 339 40.08 -38.25 10.93
C GLN A 339 39.66 -39.08 12.15
N ALA A 340 38.41 -38.93 12.58
CA ALA A 340 37.88 -39.60 13.77
C ALA A 340 37.74 -41.14 13.66
N THR A 341 37.83 -41.69 12.44
CA THR A 341 37.62 -43.14 12.16
C THR A 341 38.93 -43.90 11.87
N ALA A 342 40.10 -43.27 12.04
CA ALA A 342 41.38 -43.95 11.83
C ALA A 342 41.67 -44.97 12.95
N GLU A 343 42.49 -45.98 12.65
CA GLU A 343 42.86 -47.05 13.59
C GLU A 343 43.70 -46.54 14.78
N GLU A 344 44.45 -45.46 14.56
CA GLU A 344 45.17 -44.70 15.58
C GLU A 344 44.90 -43.21 15.37
N VAL A 345 44.42 -42.52 16.42
CA VAL A 345 44.01 -41.11 16.35
C VAL A 345 44.76 -40.34 17.43
N ASP A 346 45.61 -39.39 17.01
CA ASP A 346 46.27 -38.46 17.91
C ASP A 346 45.39 -37.22 18.14
N LEU A 347 45.02 -36.97 19.40
CA LEU A 347 44.16 -35.85 19.78
C LEU A 347 44.90 -34.91 20.73
N ASP A 348 45.38 -33.79 20.17
CA ASP A 348 45.90 -32.69 20.98
C ASP A 348 44.75 -31.88 21.61
N ILE A 349 44.52 -32.11 22.91
CA ILE A 349 43.51 -31.41 23.73
C ILE A 349 43.84 -29.92 23.88
N ASP A 350 45.11 -29.52 23.81
CA ASP A 350 45.51 -28.13 24.00
C ASP A 350 45.29 -27.28 22.74
N ALA A 351 45.37 -27.88 21.55
CA ALA A 351 45.10 -27.24 20.27
C ALA A 351 43.61 -27.11 19.92
N GLN A 352 42.69 -27.78 20.64
CA GLN A 352 41.26 -27.71 20.33
C GLN A 352 40.61 -26.38 20.70
N SER A 353 39.61 -25.97 19.91
CA SER A 353 38.83 -24.77 20.18
C SER A 353 38.09 -24.86 21.52
N GLN A 354 37.87 -23.71 22.17
CA GLN A 354 37.20 -23.65 23.48
C GLN A 354 35.78 -24.24 23.44
N SER A 355 35.06 -24.11 22.32
CA SER A 355 33.72 -24.67 22.16
C SER A 355 33.76 -26.21 22.04
N THR A 356 34.71 -26.76 21.30
CA THR A 356 34.95 -28.21 21.19
C THR A 356 35.27 -28.80 22.55
N LEU A 357 36.15 -28.16 23.32
CA LEU A 357 36.56 -28.61 24.65
C LEU A 357 35.39 -28.67 25.65
N TRP A 358 34.50 -27.68 25.65
CA TRP A 358 33.33 -27.68 26.53
C TRP A 358 32.25 -28.69 26.08
N LYS A 359 32.02 -28.85 24.77
CA LYS A 359 31.13 -29.90 24.24
C LYS A 359 31.64 -31.29 24.62
N LEU A 360 32.94 -31.52 24.47
CA LEU A 360 33.60 -32.77 24.82
C LEU A 360 33.49 -33.07 26.32
N LYS A 361 33.72 -32.07 27.18
CA LYS A 361 33.56 -32.21 28.64
C LYS A 361 32.15 -32.61 29.05
N TYR A 362 31.14 -31.91 28.54
CA TYR A 362 29.74 -32.21 28.88
C TYR A 362 29.34 -33.62 28.41
N PHE A 363 29.75 -33.99 27.21
CA PHE A 363 29.47 -35.32 26.66
C PHE A 363 30.14 -36.44 27.48
N ILE A 364 31.41 -36.28 27.84
CA ILE A 364 32.16 -37.26 28.65
C ILE A 364 31.55 -37.40 30.04
N GLU A 365 31.19 -36.30 30.71
CA GLU A 365 30.53 -36.32 32.02
C GLU A 365 29.19 -37.09 31.95
N GLU A 366 28.38 -36.83 30.92
CA GLU A 366 27.11 -37.54 30.73
C GLU A 366 27.28 -39.03 30.41
N ALA A 367 28.27 -39.38 29.58
CA ALA A 367 28.57 -40.76 29.20
C ALA A 367 29.09 -41.58 30.40
N LEU A 368 30.01 -41.02 31.19
CA LEU A 368 30.54 -41.67 32.39
C LEU A 368 29.48 -41.84 33.48
N GLU A 369 28.55 -40.88 33.64
CA GLU A 369 27.42 -41.04 34.55
C GLU A 369 26.49 -42.18 34.13
N LYS A 370 26.23 -42.34 32.82
CA LYS A 370 25.41 -43.45 32.29
C LYS A 370 26.10 -44.79 32.48
N GLN A 371 27.42 -44.87 32.28
CA GLN A 371 28.22 -46.09 32.52
C GLN A 371 28.27 -46.47 34.01
N SER A 372 28.31 -45.48 34.92
CA SER A 372 28.23 -45.70 36.37
C SER A 372 26.84 -46.18 36.82
N LYS A 373 25.76 -45.63 36.24
CA LYS A 373 24.38 -46.06 36.52
C LYS A 373 24.06 -47.44 35.97
N ASN A 374 24.67 -47.85 34.85
CA ASN A 374 24.52 -49.18 34.26
C ASN A 374 25.34 -50.27 34.98
N SER A 375 26.37 -49.92 35.76
CA SER A 375 27.13 -50.88 36.58
C SER A 375 26.59 -51.06 38.00
N GLY A 376 25.57 -50.28 38.41
CA GLY A 376 24.94 -50.34 39.72
C GLY A 376 23.41 -50.30 39.68
N SER A 377 22.76 -51.41 39.29
CA SER A 377 21.39 -51.71 39.75
C SER A 377 21.05 -53.20 39.65
N THR A 378 21.20 -53.92 40.77
CA THR A 378 20.26 -54.98 41.15
C THR A 378 19.48 -54.47 42.35
N SER A 379 18.15 -54.49 42.23
CA SER A 379 17.11 -54.21 43.23
C SER A 379 16.49 -52.80 43.23
N GLY A 380 15.17 -52.76 42.93
CA GLY A 380 14.22 -51.88 43.64
C GLY A 380 13.48 -50.82 42.84
N ASN A 381 12.32 -51.20 42.28
CA ASN A 381 11.06 -50.46 42.10
C ASN A 381 10.98 -49.08 41.41
N GLU A 382 10.22 -49.10 40.30
CA GLU A 382 9.10 -48.21 39.93
C GLU A 382 9.11 -46.76 40.41
N ASN A 383 9.42 -45.83 39.50
CA ASN A 383 8.47 -44.85 38.95
C ASN A 383 9.21 -43.70 38.25
N HIS A 384 9.24 -43.71 36.92
CA HIS A 384 9.45 -42.48 36.16
C HIS A 384 8.73 -42.52 34.81
N ASN A 385 7.44 -42.21 34.85
CA ASN A 385 6.72 -41.76 33.66
C ASN A 385 6.07 -40.41 33.94
N ASN A 386 6.90 -39.36 34.14
CA ASN A 386 6.38 -38.00 34.22
C ASN A 386 7.47 -36.94 33.96
N LYS A 387 7.97 -36.84 32.73
CA LYS A 387 8.74 -35.65 32.29
C LYS A 387 8.67 -35.29 30.81
N ASN A 388 7.97 -36.08 29.98
CA ASN A 388 7.76 -35.77 28.56
C ASN A 388 6.44 -35.05 28.23
N LYS A 389 5.64 -34.65 29.23
CA LYS A 389 4.38 -33.92 28.99
C LYS A 389 4.50 -32.39 29.00
N ARG A 390 5.61 -31.81 29.48
CA ARG A 390 5.75 -30.33 29.61
C ARG A 390 6.44 -29.60 28.47
N LYS A 391 6.89 -30.29 27.42
CA LYS A 391 7.53 -29.65 26.26
C LYS A 391 6.66 -29.54 25.01
N LYS A 392 5.44 -30.10 25.02
CA LYS A 392 4.48 -30.00 23.92
C LYS A 392 3.32 -29.01 24.17
N GLU A 393 3.15 -28.52 25.40
CA GLU A 393 2.05 -27.60 25.74
C GLU A 393 2.41 -26.10 25.62
N SER A 394 3.67 -25.74 25.30
CA SER A 394 4.07 -24.33 25.12
C SER A 394 3.95 -23.81 23.67
N CYS A 395 3.86 -24.69 22.66
CA CYS A 395 3.71 -24.27 21.25
C CYS A 395 2.25 -24.16 20.80
N ASP A 396 1.31 -24.83 21.45
CA ASP A 396 -0.12 -24.80 21.05
C ASP A 396 -0.95 -23.70 21.75
N ALA A 397 -0.37 -22.97 22.71
CA ALA A 397 -1.06 -21.86 23.40
C ALA A 397 -1.05 -20.53 22.61
N VAL A 398 -0.14 -20.37 21.65
CA VAL A 398 -0.05 -19.15 20.81
C VAL A 398 -0.99 -19.23 19.60
N ALA A 399 -1.36 -20.43 19.14
CA ALA A 399 -2.25 -20.62 17.99
C ALA A 399 -3.76 -20.47 18.29
N LYS A 400 -4.17 -20.38 19.57
CA LYS A 400 -5.59 -20.26 19.97
C LYS A 400 -6.05 -18.85 20.38
N ALA A 401 -5.17 -17.85 20.40
CA ALA A 401 -5.57 -16.47 20.73
C ALA A 401 -6.15 -15.67 19.54
N SER A 402 -6.09 -16.19 18.31
CA SER A 402 -6.48 -15.43 17.09
C SER A 402 -7.84 -15.81 16.49
N LYS A 403 -8.73 -16.50 17.21
CA LYS A 403 -10.05 -16.91 16.65
C LYS A 403 -11.31 -16.45 17.38
N ASN A 404 -11.23 -15.58 18.39
CA ASN A 404 -12.44 -15.02 19.02
C ASN A 404 -12.49 -13.49 18.98
N LYS A 405 -12.87 -12.94 17.82
CA LYS A 405 -13.70 -11.73 17.72
C LYS A 405 -14.63 -11.86 16.51
N LYS A 406 -15.86 -12.32 16.75
CA LYS A 406 -16.99 -12.14 15.81
C LYS A 406 -17.60 -10.74 16.03
N PRO A 407 -18.22 -10.15 15.00
CA PRO A 407 -18.70 -8.78 15.02
C PRO A 407 -20.09 -8.69 15.66
N THR A 408 -20.29 -7.65 16.46
CA THR A 408 -21.60 -7.03 16.75
C THR A 408 -21.46 -5.54 16.54
#